data_AF-A0A958IU67-F1
#
_entry.id   AF-A0A958IU67-F1
#
_cell.length_a   1.000
_cell.length_b   1.000
_cell.length_c   1.000
_cell.angle_alpha   90.00
_cell.angle_beta   90.00
_cell.angle_gamma   90.00
#
_symmetry.space_group_name_H-M   'P 1'
#
loop_
_entity.id
_entity.type
_entity.pdbx_description
1 polymer ?
#
loop_
_entity_poly.entity_id
_entity_poly.type
_entity_poly.pdbx_seq_one_letter_code
_entity_poly.pdbx_strand_id
1 'polypeptide(L)'
;FFYSPYNHLIGELAALTFLGTVYGNSPKMGIWRDKYWRDMEKQLEKQLHGDGFTVEQASYYHHFTIGFYLMLVQLRRQNGLPVAQKTLDLLERSLEFPMYLTRPDGQLPMLGDIDSARSIYFYRPAPQWNLRPFQALGAAIFQRGDMKHAAGAPAEELLWLLGSEGYESFEKLPAELPKDTSRPYRQSGYFIMRDGWEAGSSYC
;
A
#
# COMPACT_ATOMS: atom_id res chain seq x y z
N PHE A 1 -11.46 -16.02 -17.33
CA PHE A 1 -10.52 -17.07 -16.89
C PHE A 1 -9.33 -16.35 -16.31
N PHE A 2 -8.98 -16.64 -15.06
CA PHE A 2 -7.78 -16.13 -14.38
C PHE A 2 -6.86 -17.33 -14.14
N TYR A 3 -5.56 -17.19 -14.39
CA TYR A 3 -4.66 -18.34 -14.56
C TYR A 3 -3.99 -18.79 -13.25
N SER A 4 -3.86 -17.92 -12.26
CA SER A 4 -3.20 -18.23 -10.98
C SER A 4 -3.88 -17.50 -9.79
N PRO A 5 -4.11 -18.18 -8.65
CA PRO A 5 -4.70 -17.54 -7.47
C PRO A 5 -3.75 -16.51 -6.83
N TYR A 6 -4.29 -15.63 -5.97
CA TYR A 6 -3.56 -14.62 -5.19
C TYR A 6 -2.98 -13.43 -6.00
N ASN A 7 -1.71 -13.10 -5.81
CA ASN A 7 -1.08 -11.88 -6.33
C ASN A 7 -1.15 -11.72 -7.87
N HIS A 8 -1.11 -12.82 -8.64
CA HIS A 8 -1.26 -12.81 -10.09
C HIS A 8 -2.67 -12.36 -10.51
N LEU A 9 -3.70 -12.87 -9.82
CA LEU A 9 -5.09 -12.44 -10.03
C LEU A 9 -5.25 -10.93 -9.78
N ILE A 10 -4.56 -10.39 -8.76
CA ILE A 10 -4.55 -8.95 -8.49
C ILE A 10 -3.94 -8.18 -9.66
N GLY A 11 -2.80 -8.62 -10.20
CA GLY A 11 -2.20 -8.00 -11.38
C GLY A 11 -3.12 -8.01 -12.61
N GLU A 12 -3.76 -9.14 -12.90
CA GLU A 12 -4.71 -9.29 -14.02
C GLU A 12 -5.93 -8.36 -13.86
N LEU A 13 -6.55 -8.35 -12.67
CA LEU A 13 -7.69 -7.47 -12.37
C LEU A 13 -7.30 -6.00 -12.39
N ALA A 14 -6.10 -5.66 -11.93
CA ALA A 14 -5.60 -4.30 -11.95
C ALA A 14 -5.43 -3.80 -13.38
N ALA A 15 -4.81 -4.60 -14.26
CA ALA A 15 -4.67 -4.26 -15.67
C ALA A 15 -6.03 -4.04 -16.35
N LEU A 16 -7.01 -4.92 -16.10
CA LEU A 16 -8.35 -4.81 -16.69
C LEU A 16 -9.13 -3.59 -16.15
N THR A 17 -8.99 -3.28 -14.86
CA THR A 17 -9.58 -2.09 -14.24
C THR A 17 -8.96 -0.82 -14.80
N PHE A 18 -7.63 -0.80 -14.96
CA PHE A 18 -6.88 0.32 -15.53
C PHE A 18 -7.35 0.59 -16.97
N LEU A 19 -7.33 -0.43 -17.83
CA LEU A 19 -7.78 -0.31 -19.23
C LEU A 19 -9.25 0.14 -19.31
N GLY A 20 -10.12 -0.43 -18.48
CA GLY A 20 -11.53 -0.03 -18.42
C GLY A 20 -11.71 1.44 -18.03
N THR A 21 -10.86 1.97 -17.15
CA THR A 21 -10.92 3.36 -16.71
C THR A 21 -10.38 4.31 -17.78
N VAL A 22 -9.19 4.04 -18.33
CA VAL A 22 -8.54 4.90 -19.33
C VAL A 22 -9.33 4.96 -20.64
N TYR A 23 -9.90 3.84 -21.10
CA TYR A 23 -10.71 3.78 -22.32
C TYR A 23 -12.23 3.86 -22.05
N GLY A 24 -12.62 4.38 -20.88
CA GLY A 24 -13.99 4.34 -20.36
C GLY A 24 -15.06 5.06 -21.18
N ASN A 25 -14.67 5.86 -22.20
CA ASN A 25 -15.60 6.52 -23.13
C ASN A 25 -16.37 5.52 -24.02
N SER A 26 -15.89 4.28 -24.13
CA SER A 26 -16.63 3.20 -24.77
C SER A 26 -17.57 2.51 -23.76
N PRO A 27 -18.86 2.29 -24.09
CA PRO A 27 -19.80 1.58 -23.20
C PRO A 27 -19.29 0.23 -22.70
N LYS A 28 -18.60 -0.52 -23.58
CA LYS A 28 -18.02 -1.82 -23.23
C LYS A 28 -16.91 -1.68 -22.18
N MET A 29 -16.08 -0.64 -22.30
CA MET A 29 -14.99 -0.39 -21.36
C MET A 29 -15.51 0.12 -20.01
N GLY A 30 -16.59 0.92 -20.00
CA GLY A 30 -17.29 1.29 -18.77
C GLY A 30 -17.81 0.07 -17.99
N ILE A 31 -18.37 -0.93 -18.68
CA ILE A 31 -18.78 -2.20 -18.05
C ILE A 31 -17.57 -2.92 -17.44
N TRP A 32 -16.44 -2.97 -18.16
CA TRP A 32 -15.22 -3.61 -17.69
C TRP A 32 -14.66 -2.91 -16.45
N ARG A 33 -14.55 -1.59 -16.49
CA ARG A 33 -14.13 -0.74 -15.37
C ARG A 33 -14.89 -1.08 -14.09
N ASP A 34 -16.22 -1.06 -14.17
CA ASP A 34 -17.07 -1.23 -12.99
C ASP A 34 -17.14 -2.69 -12.53
N LYS A 35 -17.06 -3.64 -13.47
CA LYS A 35 -16.95 -5.06 -13.14
C LYS A 35 -15.65 -5.37 -12.41
N TYR A 36 -14.51 -5.04 -13.01
CA TYR A 36 -13.21 -5.46 -12.48
C TYR A 36 -12.81 -4.68 -11.24
N TRP A 37 -13.27 -3.44 -11.09
CA TRP A 37 -13.14 -2.74 -9.81
C TRP A 37 -13.90 -3.44 -8.67
N ARG A 38 -15.15 -3.86 -8.91
CA ARG A 38 -15.91 -4.64 -7.90
C ARG A 38 -15.22 -5.96 -7.57
N ASP A 39 -14.59 -6.59 -8.56
CA ASP A 39 -13.83 -7.81 -8.35
C ASP A 39 -12.54 -7.51 -7.55
N MET A 40 -11.85 -6.39 -7.80
CA MET A 40 -10.71 -5.90 -7.00
C MET A 40 -11.08 -5.67 -5.53
N GLU A 41 -12.19 -4.98 -5.25
CA GLU A 41 -12.66 -4.73 -3.88
C GLU A 41 -12.95 -6.05 -3.13
N LYS A 42 -13.59 -7.01 -3.79
CA LYS A 42 -13.85 -8.35 -3.21
C LYS A 42 -12.57 -9.14 -2.98
N GLN A 43 -11.57 -9.00 -3.85
CA GLN A 43 -10.31 -9.71 -3.68
C GLN A 43 -9.47 -9.09 -2.56
N LEU A 44 -9.54 -7.78 -2.32
CA LEU A 44 -8.77 -7.14 -1.25
C LEU A 44 -9.07 -7.80 0.11
N GLU A 45 -10.35 -8.03 0.38
CA GLU A 45 -10.83 -8.70 1.61
C GLU A 45 -10.40 -10.17 1.71
N LYS A 46 -9.97 -10.79 0.61
CA LYS A 46 -9.43 -12.16 0.56
C LYS A 46 -7.91 -12.19 0.62
N GLN A 47 -7.25 -11.14 0.14
CA GLN A 47 -5.79 -11.03 0.14
C GLN A 47 -5.25 -10.52 1.48
N LEU A 48 -6.04 -9.79 2.25
CA LEU A 48 -5.60 -9.17 3.49
C LEU A 48 -6.42 -9.66 4.69
N HIS A 49 -5.73 -9.90 5.80
CA HIS A 49 -6.36 -10.00 7.10
C HIS A 49 -6.98 -8.66 7.51
N GLY A 50 -7.96 -8.68 8.42
CA GLY A 50 -8.63 -7.47 8.88
C GLY A 50 -7.75 -6.52 9.68
N ASP A 51 -6.57 -6.96 10.10
CA ASP A 51 -5.54 -6.16 10.75
C ASP A 51 -4.43 -5.69 9.78
N GLY A 52 -4.58 -5.98 8.49
CA GLY A 52 -3.86 -5.32 7.40
C GLY A 52 -2.82 -6.16 6.69
N PHE A 53 -2.27 -7.23 7.28
CA PHE A 53 -1.22 -8.01 6.61
C PHE A 53 -1.78 -8.97 5.54
N THR A 54 -0.93 -9.35 4.59
CA THR A 54 -1.33 -10.31 3.56
C THR A 54 -1.56 -11.71 4.13
N VAL A 55 -2.58 -12.40 3.61
CA VAL A 55 -2.85 -13.81 3.92
C VAL A 55 -1.72 -14.73 3.42
N GLU A 56 -0.92 -14.28 2.45
CA GLU A 56 0.25 -15.00 1.97
C GLU A 56 1.39 -15.05 3.00
N GLN A 57 1.28 -14.29 4.10
CA GLN A 57 2.28 -14.22 5.17
C GLN A 57 3.69 -13.87 4.65
N ALA A 58 3.74 -13.11 3.54
CA ALA A 58 4.96 -12.71 2.85
C ALA A 58 5.01 -11.19 2.71
N SER A 59 6.00 -10.58 3.37
CA SER A 59 6.19 -9.13 3.39
C SER A 59 6.37 -8.55 1.99
N TYR A 60 6.99 -9.30 1.07
CA TYR A 60 7.21 -8.82 -0.29
C TYR A 60 5.92 -8.76 -1.11
N TYR A 61 5.14 -9.84 -1.11
CA TYR A 61 3.86 -9.91 -1.82
C TYR A 61 2.80 -8.96 -1.26
N HIS A 62 2.90 -8.62 0.02
CA HIS A 62 2.08 -7.58 0.64
C HIS A 62 2.23 -6.23 -0.08
N HIS A 63 3.46 -5.75 -0.32
CA HIS A 63 3.67 -4.48 -1.03
C HIS A 63 3.30 -4.57 -2.50
N PHE A 64 3.64 -5.69 -3.13
CA PHE A 64 3.28 -5.92 -4.52
C PHE A 64 1.76 -5.76 -4.72
N THR A 65 0.98 -6.42 -3.86
CA THR A 65 -0.48 -6.33 -3.84
C THR A 65 -0.97 -4.91 -3.57
N ILE A 66 -0.50 -4.28 -2.49
CA ILE A 66 -0.94 -2.94 -2.07
C ILE A 66 -0.65 -1.88 -3.12
N GLY A 67 0.47 -1.95 -3.83
CA GLY A 67 0.82 -0.96 -4.85
C GLY A 67 -0.18 -0.95 -6.01
N PHE A 68 -0.72 -2.10 -6.42
CA PHE A 68 -1.82 -2.11 -7.39
C PHE A 68 -3.06 -1.40 -6.87
N TYR A 69 -3.44 -1.62 -5.62
CA TYR A 69 -4.58 -0.93 -5.02
C TYR A 69 -4.37 0.58 -4.92
N LEU A 70 -3.18 1.03 -4.50
CA LEU A 70 -2.85 2.45 -4.45
C LEU A 70 -2.96 3.10 -5.83
N MET A 71 -2.42 2.45 -6.86
CA MET A 71 -2.53 2.95 -8.24
C MET A 71 -3.97 3.07 -8.71
N LEU A 72 -4.80 2.04 -8.48
CA LEU A 72 -6.19 2.06 -8.92
C LEU A 72 -7.08 3.01 -8.11
N VAL A 73 -6.87 3.12 -6.79
CA VAL A 73 -7.57 4.09 -5.95
C VAL A 73 -7.30 5.50 -6.46
N GLN A 74 -6.03 5.81 -6.77
CA GLN A 74 -5.66 7.11 -7.30
C GLN A 74 -6.24 7.36 -8.70
N LEU A 75 -6.15 6.37 -9.60
CA LEU A 75 -6.75 6.46 -10.93
C LEU A 75 -8.26 6.75 -10.85
N ARG A 76 -8.97 6.11 -9.91
CA ARG A 76 -10.40 6.34 -9.70
C ARG A 76 -10.69 7.74 -9.16
N ARG A 77 -9.92 8.21 -8.17
CA ARG A 77 -10.04 9.58 -7.64
C ARG A 77 -9.87 10.62 -8.75
N GLN A 78 -8.84 10.48 -9.60
CA GLN A 78 -8.59 11.37 -10.73
C GLN A 78 -9.72 11.37 -11.79
N ASN A 79 -10.50 10.29 -11.86
CA ASN A 79 -11.63 10.15 -12.79
C ASN A 79 -12.99 10.42 -12.12
N GLY A 80 -13.02 10.92 -10.88
CA GLY A 80 -14.27 11.17 -10.15
C GLY A 80 -15.08 9.90 -9.85
N LEU A 81 -14.43 8.74 -9.77
CA LEU A 81 -15.06 7.45 -9.55
C LEU A 81 -15.02 7.05 -8.07
N PRO A 82 -16.08 6.40 -7.56
CA PRO A 82 -16.16 6.05 -6.14
C PRO A 82 -15.20 4.91 -5.79
N VAL A 83 -14.70 4.96 -4.55
CA VAL A 83 -13.95 3.89 -3.88
C VAL A 83 -14.69 3.61 -2.57
N ALA A 84 -14.99 2.34 -2.27
CA ALA A 84 -15.70 2.02 -1.04
C ALA A 84 -14.85 2.38 0.20
N GLN A 85 -15.47 2.95 1.24
CA GLN A 85 -14.76 3.35 2.46
C GLN A 85 -14.04 2.15 3.11
N LYS A 86 -14.69 0.99 3.17
CA LYS A 86 -14.08 -0.25 3.67
C LYS A 86 -12.78 -0.65 2.96
N THR A 87 -12.66 -0.32 1.67
CA THR A 87 -11.46 -0.57 0.86
C THR A 87 -10.35 0.40 1.25
N LEU A 88 -10.69 1.68 1.47
CA LEU A 88 -9.75 2.67 1.99
C LEU A 88 -9.28 2.29 3.40
N ASP A 89 -10.20 1.94 4.30
CA ASP A 89 -9.88 1.58 5.69
C ASP A 89 -8.95 0.36 5.76
N LEU A 90 -9.17 -0.64 4.89
CA LEU A 90 -8.33 -1.84 4.86
C LEU A 90 -6.96 -1.55 4.24
N LEU A 91 -6.90 -0.71 3.20
CA LEU A 91 -5.65 -0.26 2.59
C LEU A 91 -4.81 0.61 3.54
N GLU A 92 -5.47 1.43 4.35
CA GLU A 92 -4.80 2.22 5.39
C GLU A 92 -4.17 1.32 6.46
N ARG A 93 -4.95 0.36 6.99
CA ARG A 93 -4.43 -0.67 7.92
C ARG A 93 -3.29 -1.47 7.32
N SER A 94 -3.36 -1.75 6.02
CA SER A 94 -2.32 -2.51 5.33
C SER A 94 -1.04 -1.69 5.12
N LEU A 95 -1.09 -0.36 5.10
CA LEU A 95 0.11 0.48 5.14
C LEU A 95 0.63 0.68 6.56
N GLU A 96 -0.25 0.65 7.55
CA GLU A 96 0.12 0.73 8.96
C GLU A 96 0.91 -0.49 9.43
N PHE A 97 0.54 -1.70 9.01
CA PHE A 97 1.28 -2.92 9.36
C PHE A 97 2.80 -2.82 9.09
N PRO A 98 3.26 -2.49 7.86
CA PRO A 98 4.68 -2.34 7.58
C PRO A 98 5.34 -1.16 8.29
N MET A 99 4.59 -0.13 8.69
CA MET A 99 5.12 0.97 9.51
C MET A 99 5.63 0.44 10.85
N TYR A 100 4.85 -0.43 11.50
CA TYR A 100 5.27 -1.11 12.73
C TYR A 100 6.32 -2.19 12.46
N LEU A 101 6.23 -2.92 11.34
CA LEU A 101 7.15 -4.02 11.04
C LEU A 101 8.57 -3.53 10.65
N THR A 102 8.70 -2.31 10.14
CA THR A 102 10.00 -1.77 9.70
C THR A 102 10.90 -1.54 10.89
N ARG A 103 12.06 -2.19 10.92
CA ARG A 103 13.07 -2.08 11.99
C ARG A 103 13.63 -0.65 12.07
N PRO A 104 14.27 -0.27 13.20
CA PRO A 104 14.91 1.04 13.36
C PRO A 104 15.97 1.37 12.28
N ASP A 105 16.60 0.34 11.68
CA ASP A 105 17.53 0.50 10.55
C ASP A 105 16.84 0.84 9.21
N GLY A 106 15.52 0.94 9.20
CA GLY A 106 14.70 1.23 8.02
C GLY A 106 14.44 0.03 7.11
N GLN A 107 14.87 -1.17 7.49
CA GLN A 107 14.66 -2.39 6.73
C GLN A 107 13.52 -3.22 7.32
N LEU A 108 12.84 -3.97 6.46
CA LEU A 108 11.89 -4.99 6.90
C LEU A 108 12.60 -6.29 7.33
N PRO A 109 12.04 -7.02 8.30
CA PRO A 109 12.35 -8.42 8.46
C PRO A 109 11.88 -9.21 7.23
N MET A 110 12.69 -10.19 6.81
CA MET A 110 12.31 -11.12 5.75
C MET A 110 11.26 -12.09 6.27
N LEU A 111 9.98 -11.77 6.02
CA LEU A 111 8.85 -12.65 6.29
C LEU A 111 8.36 -13.28 4.98
N GLY A 112 8.26 -14.61 4.98
CA GLY A 112 7.76 -15.41 3.86
C GLY A 112 8.67 -15.38 2.62
N ASP A 113 8.08 -15.75 1.49
CA ASP A 113 8.79 -15.81 0.21
C ASP A 113 9.05 -14.41 -0.38
N ILE A 114 10.05 -14.35 -1.27
CA ILE A 114 10.51 -13.13 -1.94
C ILE A 114 10.71 -13.40 -3.42
N ASP A 115 10.33 -12.44 -4.26
CA ASP A 115 10.80 -12.31 -5.64
C ASP A 115 11.26 -10.86 -5.93
N SER A 116 11.50 -10.51 -7.19
CA SER A 116 11.90 -9.16 -7.61
C SER A 116 10.74 -8.30 -8.15
N ALA A 117 9.49 -8.79 -8.08
CA ALA A 117 8.33 -8.12 -8.67
C ALA A 117 7.97 -6.84 -7.90
N ARG A 118 7.63 -5.76 -8.61
CA ARG A 118 7.20 -4.51 -7.98
C ARG A 118 6.06 -3.91 -8.78
N SER A 119 4.99 -3.54 -8.09
CA SER A 119 3.83 -2.89 -8.70
C SER A 119 4.05 -1.40 -8.96
N ILE A 120 4.84 -0.75 -8.10
CA ILE A 120 5.34 0.61 -8.29
C ILE A 120 6.87 0.54 -8.25
N TYR A 121 7.52 0.89 -9.36
CA TYR A 121 8.98 0.88 -9.48
C TYR A 121 9.44 2.07 -10.31
N PHE A 122 10.03 3.06 -9.64
CA PHE A 122 10.79 4.12 -10.26
C PHE A 122 12.28 3.87 -10.00
N TYR A 123 13.12 4.23 -10.98
CA TYR A 123 14.54 3.90 -10.93
C TYR A 123 15.23 4.77 -9.86
N ARG A 124 15.43 4.17 -8.69
CA ARG A 124 16.30 4.69 -7.64
C ARG A 124 17.16 3.56 -7.09
N PRO A 125 18.45 3.77 -6.82
CA PRO A 125 19.26 2.83 -6.05
C PRO A 125 18.74 2.82 -4.60
N ALA A 126 17.67 2.07 -4.37
CA ALA A 126 17.09 1.82 -3.07
C ALA A 126 17.18 0.32 -2.76
N PRO A 127 17.39 -0.05 -1.48
CA PRO A 127 17.30 -1.44 -1.07
C PRO A 127 15.97 -2.06 -1.52
N GLN A 128 15.99 -3.36 -1.80
CA GLN A 128 14.77 -4.10 -2.20
C GLN A 128 13.64 -3.99 -1.17
N TRP A 129 13.98 -3.74 0.08
CA TRP A 129 13.10 -3.74 1.25
C TRP A 129 12.76 -2.33 1.78
N ASN A 130 12.84 -1.31 0.93
CA ASN A 130 12.52 0.06 1.35
C ASN A 130 11.04 0.39 1.12
N LEU A 131 10.27 0.49 2.21
CA LEU A 131 8.85 0.84 2.17
C LEU A 131 8.53 2.28 2.47
N ARG A 132 9.56 3.09 2.76
CA ARG A 132 9.39 4.52 3.02
C ARG A 132 8.60 5.22 1.90
N PRO A 133 8.74 4.85 0.61
CA PRO A 133 7.88 5.40 -0.44
C PRO A 133 6.39 5.09 -0.27
N PHE A 134 6.05 3.87 0.16
CA PHE A 134 4.66 3.49 0.43
C PHE A 134 4.12 4.21 1.68
N GLN A 135 4.96 4.45 2.69
CA GLN A 135 4.61 5.29 3.84
C GLN A 135 4.39 6.74 3.42
N ALA A 136 5.19 7.27 2.49
CA ALA A 136 4.99 8.62 1.95
C ALA A 136 3.64 8.73 1.21
N LEU A 137 3.34 7.75 0.33
CA LEU A 137 2.05 7.66 -0.34
C LEU A 137 0.89 7.58 0.67
N GLY A 138 1.01 6.71 1.68
CA GLY A 138 0.02 6.57 2.75
C GLY A 138 -0.22 7.86 3.52
N ALA A 139 0.85 8.53 3.92
CA ALA A 139 0.79 9.82 4.60
C ALA A 139 0.02 10.87 3.79
N ALA A 140 0.30 10.99 2.49
CA ALA A 140 -0.41 11.92 1.62
C ALA A 140 -1.87 11.50 1.34
N ILE A 141 -2.14 10.21 1.14
CA ILE A 141 -3.48 9.69 0.80
C ILE A 141 -4.44 9.74 1.99
N PHE A 142 -3.95 9.43 3.19
CA PHE A 142 -4.73 9.27 4.42
C PHE A 142 -4.50 10.41 5.44
N GLN A 143 -3.64 11.39 5.12
CA GLN A 143 -3.31 12.53 5.99
C GLN A 143 -2.78 12.08 7.36
N ARG A 144 -1.83 11.13 7.34
CA ARG A 144 -1.25 10.48 8.53
C ARG A 144 0.17 10.94 8.84
N GLY A 145 0.31 11.74 9.89
CA GLY A 145 1.61 12.27 10.33
C GLY A 145 2.60 11.21 10.81
N ASP A 146 2.09 10.10 11.33
CA ASP A 146 2.89 8.93 11.74
C ASP A 146 3.47 8.15 10.54
N MET A 147 2.69 7.99 9.48
CA MET A 147 3.20 7.49 8.20
C MET A 147 4.22 8.47 7.59
N LYS A 148 4.06 9.79 7.76
CA LYS A 148 5.06 10.77 7.32
C LYS A 148 6.37 10.62 8.09
N HIS A 149 6.30 10.45 9.41
CA HIS A 149 7.48 10.18 10.21
C HIS A 149 8.18 8.90 9.74
N ALA A 150 7.42 7.82 9.52
CA ALA A 150 7.95 6.54 9.04
C ALA A 150 8.55 6.62 7.62
N ALA A 151 8.01 7.49 6.75
CA ALA A 151 8.60 7.78 5.44
C ALA A 151 9.97 8.46 5.58
N GLY A 152 10.13 9.37 6.56
CA GLY A 152 11.36 10.08 6.87
C GLY A 152 11.80 11.13 5.83
N ALA A 153 11.41 10.99 4.58
CA ALA A 153 11.65 11.93 3.49
C ALA A 153 10.57 11.77 2.40
N PRO A 154 10.35 12.81 1.57
CA PRO A 154 9.49 12.68 0.40
C PRO A 154 10.06 11.65 -0.58
N ALA A 155 9.15 10.93 -1.24
CA ALA A 155 9.44 9.92 -2.24
C ALA A 155 9.00 10.38 -3.63
N GLU A 156 9.68 9.94 -4.70
CA GLU A 156 9.32 10.34 -6.06
C GLU A 156 7.97 9.78 -6.50
N GLU A 157 7.57 8.66 -5.90
CA GLU A 157 6.25 8.04 -6.03
C GLU A 157 5.12 9.03 -5.74
N LEU A 158 5.33 10.00 -4.83
CA LEU A 158 4.36 11.07 -4.57
C LEU A 158 4.10 11.88 -5.83
N LEU A 159 5.14 12.32 -6.52
CA LEU A 159 5.02 13.14 -7.73
C LEU A 159 4.37 12.35 -8.86
N TRP A 160 4.84 11.11 -9.08
CA TRP A 160 4.36 10.30 -10.20
C TRP A 160 2.94 9.78 -10.01
N LEU A 161 2.54 9.47 -8.77
CA LEU A 161 1.22 8.91 -8.50
C LEU A 161 0.19 9.99 -8.13
N LEU A 162 0.58 10.93 -7.26
CA LEU A 162 -0.33 11.92 -6.69
C LEU A 162 -0.15 13.33 -7.26
N GLY A 163 0.84 13.55 -8.14
CA GLY A 163 1.14 14.86 -8.72
C GLY A 163 1.81 15.82 -7.74
N SER A 164 1.98 17.08 -8.17
CA SER A 164 2.53 18.15 -7.34
C SER A 164 1.69 18.41 -6.09
N GLU A 165 0.36 18.30 -6.20
CA GLU A 165 -0.56 18.47 -5.07
C GLU A 165 -0.30 17.43 -3.97
N GLY A 166 -0.11 16.16 -4.33
CA GLY A 166 0.18 15.11 -3.35
C GLY A 166 1.55 15.28 -2.70
N TYR A 167 2.56 15.72 -3.48
CA TYR A 167 3.88 16.06 -2.93
C TYR A 167 3.81 17.23 -1.95
N GLU A 168 3.13 18.31 -2.32
CA GLU A 168 2.92 19.46 -1.43
C GLU A 168 2.11 19.10 -0.19
N SER A 169 1.10 18.24 -0.33
CA SER A 169 0.33 17.74 0.80
C SER A 169 1.21 16.97 1.77
N PHE A 170 2.10 16.10 1.28
CA PHE A 170 3.09 15.42 2.12
C PHE A 170 4.02 16.41 2.81
N GLU A 171 4.58 17.38 2.09
CA GLU A 171 5.51 18.37 2.64
C GLU A 171 4.88 19.19 3.78
N LYS A 172 3.62 19.62 3.62
CA LYS A 172 2.88 20.44 4.60
C LYS A 172 2.38 19.66 5.82
N LEU A 173 2.22 18.33 5.71
CA LEU A 173 1.72 17.50 6.80
C LEU A 173 2.71 17.50 7.99
N PRO A 174 2.31 17.70 9.25
CA PRO A 174 3.23 17.56 10.38
C PRO A 174 3.63 16.08 10.55
N ALA A 175 4.91 15.84 10.81
CA ALA A 175 5.39 14.51 11.18
C ALA A 175 5.08 14.25 12.66
N GLU A 176 4.53 13.08 12.96
CA GLU A 176 4.15 12.67 14.31
C GLU A 176 4.79 11.33 14.62
N LEU A 177 5.21 11.10 15.88
CA LEU A 177 5.62 9.76 16.27
C LEU A 177 4.40 8.85 16.35
N PRO A 178 4.47 7.60 15.88
CA PRO A 178 3.39 6.65 16.11
C PRO A 178 3.15 6.45 17.61
N LYS A 179 1.87 6.46 18.00
CA LYS A 179 1.46 6.54 19.42
C LYS A 179 1.88 5.35 20.26
N ASP A 180 1.79 4.17 19.68
CA ASP A 180 2.09 2.91 20.35
C ASP A 180 3.48 2.41 19.95
N THR A 181 4.20 1.80 20.88
CA THR A 181 5.47 1.12 20.59
C THR A 181 5.28 -0.38 20.39
N SER A 182 4.24 -1.00 20.93
CA SER A 182 3.99 -2.44 20.72
C SER A 182 2.60 -2.66 20.16
N ARG A 183 2.48 -3.54 19.17
CA ARG A 183 1.21 -3.73 18.45
C ARG A 183 0.92 -5.20 18.14
N PRO A 184 -0.22 -5.75 18.62
CA PRO A 184 -0.66 -7.08 18.25
C PRO A 184 -1.48 -7.07 16.95
N TYR A 185 -1.07 -7.90 15.99
CA TYR A 185 -1.80 -8.20 14.77
C TYR A 185 -2.31 -9.64 14.86
N ARG A 186 -3.41 -9.81 15.61
CA ARG A 186 -3.93 -11.13 16.04
C ARG A 186 -4.46 -11.98 14.89
N GLN A 187 -5.02 -11.37 13.85
CA GLN A 187 -5.54 -12.13 12.71
C GLN A 187 -4.39 -12.58 11.81
N SER A 188 -3.37 -11.73 11.68
CA SER A 188 -2.15 -12.05 10.94
C SER A 188 -1.17 -12.93 11.72
N GLY A 189 -1.30 -13.04 13.04
CA GLY A 189 -0.44 -13.87 13.89
C GLY A 189 0.87 -13.22 14.33
N TYR A 190 1.01 -11.88 14.21
CA TYR A 190 2.24 -11.16 14.56
C TYR A 190 2.07 -10.31 15.82
N PHE A 191 3.14 -10.25 16.62
CA PHE A 191 3.27 -9.32 17.74
C PHE A 191 4.55 -8.55 17.52
N ILE A 192 4.43 -7.24 17.35
CA ILE A 192 5.57 -6.37 17.12
C ILE A 192 5.84 -5.61 18.39
N MET A 193 7.08 -5.63 18.87
CA MET A 193 7.49 -4.97 20.11
C MET A 193 8.68 -4.05 19.85
N ARG A 194 8.60 -2.83 20.37
CA ARG A 194 9.73 -1.89 20.44
C ARG A 194 9.62 -0.99 21.67
N ASP A 195 10.73 -0.40 22.06
CA ASP A 195 10.81 0.58 23.16
C ASP A 195 10.78 2.04 22.67
N GLY A 196 10.82 2.25 21.35
CA GLY A 196 10.75 3.57 20.71
C GLY A 196 10.86 3.48 19.19
N TRP A 197 10.96 4.65 18.55
CA TRP A 197 10.98 4.82 17.10
C TRP A 197 12.31 5.40 16.57
N GLU A 198 13.26 5.64 17.47
CA GLU A 198 14.57 6.17 17.14
C GLU A 198 15.50 5.06 16.64
N ALA A 199 16.58 5.42 15.94
CA ALA A 199 17.52 4.45 15.37
C ALA A 199 18.17 3.51 16.42
N GLY A 200 18.24 3.94 17.69
CA GLY A 200 18.79 3.16 18.80
C GLY A 200 17.78 2.31 19.57
N SER A 201 16.51 2.30 19.18
CA SER A 201 15.45 1.57 19.87
C SER A 201 15.58 0.05 19.72
N SER A 202 15.18 -0.68 20.76
CA SER A 202 15.05 -2.14 20.72
C SER A 202 13.84 -2.53 19.86
N TYR A 203 13.96 -3.63 19.11
CA TYR A 203 12.91 -4.14 18.23
C TYR A 203 12.90 -5.68 18.22
N CYS A 204 11.74 -6.29 18.39
CA CYS A 204 11.52 -7.73 18.18
C CYS A 204 10.14 -8.07 17.61
#